data_AF-A0ABD6IN21-F1
#
_entry.id   AF-A0ABD6IN21-F1
#
_cell.length_a   1.000
_cell.length_b   1.000
_cell.length_c   1.000
_cell.angle_alpha   90.00
_cell.angle_beta   90.00
_cell.angle_gamma   90.00
#
_symmetry.space_group_name_H-M   'P 1'
#
loop_
_entity.id
_entity.type
_entity.pdbx_description
1 polymer ?
#
loop_
_entity_poly.entity_id
_entity_poly.type
_entity_poly.pdbx_seq_one_letter_code
_entity_poly.pdbx_strand_id
1 'polypeptide(L)'
;RELARWTAGARGDAARTEPAPEVGLTAARRALRVTRSGAAVPVDSPVYVAQFNPEPNIAVGDQTPWGVTDELRRLVPGSTDGSFTGTDAGALALAAAGDRRIVAVVRDEHRHDWMRSALDTLLAARPDTVVVEMGLPQAAPRGAAHIATYGAARVCGVAAAEAVVKG
;
A
#
# COMPACT_ATOMS: atom_id res chain seq x y z
N ARG A 1 -8.88 12.20 40.32
CA ARG A 1 -9.50 10.92 40.78
C ARG A 1 -10.54 10.36 39.82
N GLU A 2 -11.09 11.15 38.90
CA GLU A 2 -12.07 10.69 37.91
C GLU A 2 -11.45 9.80 36.83
N LEU A 3 -10.30 10.19 36.27
CA LEU A 3 -9.52 9.37 35.34
C LEU A 3 -9.15 7.98 35.90
N ALA A 4 -8.80 7.92 37.19
CA ALA A 4 -8.46 6.66 37.87
C ALA A 4 -9.67 5.72 38.01
N ARG A 5 -10.86 6.27 38.28
CA ARG A 5 -12.10 5.49 38.34
C ARG A 5 -12.54 5.01 36.96
N TRP A 6 -12.44 5.89 35.95
CA TRP A 6 -12.75 5.53 34.57
C TRP A 6 -11.83 4.43 34.03
N THR A 7 -10.51 4.54 34.25
CA THR A 7 -9.55 3.49 33.82
C THR A 7 -9.76 2.17 34.56
N ALA A 8 -10.12 2.18 35.84
CA ALA A 8 -10.45 0.97 36.59
C ALA A 8 -11.72 0.27 36.06
N GLY A 9 -12.78 1.05 35.77
CA GLY A 9 -13.99 0.53 35.14
C GLY A 9 -13.72 -0.04 33.74
N ALA A 10 -13.01 0.73 32.91
CA ALA A 10 -12.66 0.31 31.55
C ALA A 10 -11.77 -0.97 31.52
N ARG A 11 -10.88 -1.17 32.51
CA ARG A 11 -10.12 -2.42 32.64
C ARG A 11 -11.00 -3.62 33.00
N GLY A 12 -12.00 -3.42 33.86
CA GLY A 12 -13.00 -4.46 34.17
C GLY A 12 -13.84 -4.84 32.96
N ASP A 13 -14.16 -3.89 32.09
CA ASP A 13 -14.87 -4.14 30.83
C ASP A 13 -13.99 -4.84 29.79
N ALA A 14 -12.73 -4.42 29.66
CA ALA A 14 -11.75 -5.05 28.76
C ALA A 14 -11.48 -6.51 29.14
N ALA A 15 -11.41 -6.84 30.44
CA ALA A 15 -11.25 -8.21 30.93
C ALA A 15 -12.45 -9.12 30.61
N ARG A 16 -13.61 -8.55 30.28
CA ARG A 16 -14.84 -9.28 29.88
C ARG A 16 -15.03 -9.36 28.37
N THR A 17 -14.14 -8.74 27.59
CA THR A 17 -14.20 -8.75 26.13
C THR A 17 -13.32 -9.87 25.60
N GLU A 18 -13.90 -10.77 24.80
CA GLU A 18 -13.13 -11.83 24.12
C GLU A 18 -12.07 -11.21 23.20
N PRO A 19 -10.81 -11.71 23.22
CA PRO A 19 -9.78 -11.25 22.31
C PRO A 19 -10.18 -11.46 20.85
N ALA A 20 -10.08 -10.41 20.04
CA ALA A 20 -10.35 -10.44 18.60
C ALA A 20 -9.06 -10.17 17.81
N PRO A 21 -8.12 -11.12 17.72
CA PRO A 21 -6.81 -10.90 17.09
C PRO A 21 -6.92 -10.47 15.61
N GLU A 22 -7.99 -10.88 14.92
CA GLU A 22 -8.25 -10.57 13.51
C GLU A 22 -8.97 -9.22 13.28
N VAL A 23 -9.27 -8.47 14.34
CA VAL A 23 -10.03 -7.21 14.20
C VAL A 23 -9.31 -6.20 13.31
N GLY A 24 -7.98 -6.12 13.41
CA GLY A 24 -7.17 -5.20 12.61
C GLY A 24 -7.20 -5.54 11.12
N LEU A 25 -7.08 -6.82 10.77
CA LEU A 25 -7.15 -7.26 9.38
C LEU A 25 -8.57 -7.12 8.81
N THR A 26 -9.58 -7.42 9.61
CA THR A 26 -10.99 -7.21 9.24
C THR A 26 -11.27 -5.73 8.96
N ALA A 27 -10.77 -4.83 9.81
CA ALA A 27 -10.89 -3.39 9.61
C ALA A 27 -10.13 -2.93 8.36
N ALA A 28 -8.90 -3.40 8.14
CA ALA A 28 -8.10 -3.05 6.98
C ALA A 28 -8.80 -3.43 5.65
N ARG A 29 -9.33 -4.66 5.56
CA ARG A 29 -10.10 -5.11 4.39
C ARG A 29 -11.34 -4.26 4.13
N ARG A 30 -12.06 -3.86 5.18
CA ARG A 30 -13.25 -3.00 5.07
C ARG A 30 -12.90 -1.55 4.70
N ALA A 31 -11.73 -1.07 5.10
CA ALA A 31 -11.29 0.30 4.87
C ALA A 31 -10.80 0.54 3.43
N LEU A 32 -10.48 -0.51 2.68
CA LEU A 32 -9.98 -0.37 1.31
C LEU A 32 -10.96 0.39 0.43
N ARG A 33 -10.44 1.39 -0.28
CA ARG A 33 -11.15 2.01 -1.40
C ARG A 33 -10.46 1.63 -2.70
N VAL A 34 -11.18 0.92 -3.56
CA VAL A 34 -10.68 0.52 -4.88
C VAL A 34 -11.41 1.30 -5.97
N THR A 35 -10.66 2.07 -6.75
CA THR A 35 -11.17 2.79 -7.93
C THR A 35 -10.57 2.17 -9.18
N ARG A 36 -11.39 1.90 -10.20
CA ARG A 36 -10.93 1.25 -11.45
C ARG A 36 -11.29 2.12 -12.65
N SER A 37 -10.43 2.10 -13.66
CA SER A 37 -10.68 2.74 -14.96
C SER A 37 -11.38 1.79 -15.96
N GLY A 38 -11.52 0.51 -15.61
CA GLY A 38 -12.20 -0.51 -16.43
C GLY A 38 -12.61 -1.75 -15.63
N ALA A 39 -12.76 -2.88 -16.31
CA ALA A 39 -13.06 -4.16 -15.67
C ALA A 39 -11.93 -4.57 -14.70
N ALA A 40 -12.28 -5.30 -13.65
CA ALA A 40 -11.30 -5.91 -12.77
C ALA A 40 -10.44 -6.92 -13.56
N VAL A 41 -9.12 -6.75 -13.48
CA VAL A 41 -8.15 -7.66 -14.10
C VAL A 41 -7.30 -8.27 -12.99
N PRO A 42 -7.61 -9.52 -12.59
CA PRO A 42 -6.83 -10.25 -11.59
C PRO A 42 -5.34 -10.29 -11.92
N VAL A 43 -4.51 -10.41 -10.89
CA VAL A 43 -3.06 -10.63 -11.03
C VAL A 43 -2.76 -12.06 -10.63
N ASP A 44 -2.52 -12.92 -11.63
CA ASP A 44 -2.23 -14.34 -11.48
C ASP A 44 -0.79 -14.73 -11.93
N SER A 45 -0.01 -13.74 -12.38
CA SER A 45 1.37 -13.90 -12.83
C SER A 45 2.33 -12.95 -12.11
N PRO A 46 3.62 -13.30 -11.98
CA PRO A 46 4.61 -12.51 -11.25
C PRO A 46 4.66 -11.04 -11.66
N VAL A 47 4.58 -10.15 -10.66
CA VAL A 47 4.63 -8.69 -10.87
C VAL A 47 5.95 -8.08 -10.44
N TYR A 48 6.18 -6.84 -10.86
CA TYR A 48 7.21 -5.98 -10.30
C TYR A 48 6.58 -4.94 -9.35
N VAL A 49 6.98 -4.94 -8.08
CA VAL A 49 6.51 -3.99 -7.08
C VAL A 49 7.48 -2.81 -7.02
N ALA A 50 7.06 -1.65 -7.51
CA ALA A 50 7.83 -0.42 -7.43
C ALA A 50 7.41 0.39 -6.19
N GLN A 51 8.24 0.39 -5.15
CA GLN A 51 7.97 1.10 -3.90
C GLN A 51 8.58 2.50 -3.94
N PHE A 52 7.74 3.53 -3.86
CA PHE A 52 8.15 4.94 -3.88
C PHE A 52 8.21 5.49 -2.46
N ASN A 53 9.43 5.58 -1.94
CA ASN A 53 9.68 5.86 -0.54
C ASN A 53 10.13 7.33 -0.38
N PRO A 54 9.37 8.18 0.31
CA PRO A 54 9.87 9.49 0.68
C PRO A 54 11.04 9.33 1.66
N GLU A 55 11.98 10.28 1.66
CA GLU A 55 13.13 10.21 2.57
C GLU A 55 12.67 10.04 4.03
N PRO A 56 13.20 9.04 4.75
CA PRO A 56 12.78 8.78 6.12
C PRO A 56 13.21 9.93 7.03
N ASN A 57 12.32 10.36 7.92
CA ASN A 57 12.69 11.26 9.01
C ASN A 57 13.37 10.48 10.15
N ILE A 58 14.11 11.18 11.02
CA ILE A 58 14.88 10.61 12.13
C ILE A 58 14.02 9.73 13.06
N ALA A 59 12.71 10.00 13.17
CA ALA A 59 11.80 9.26 14.05
C ALA A 59 11.38 7.88 13.53
N VAL A 60 11.46 7.65 12.22
CA VAL A 60 11.00 6.40 11.57
C VAL A 60 12.17 5.46 11.26
N GLY A 61 13.36 6.02 11.04
CA GLY A 61 14.52 5.26 10.57
C GLY A 61 14.28 4.61 9.19
N ASP A 62 15.29 3.95 8.66
CA ASP A 62 15.25 3.21 7.39
C ASP A 62 14.81 1.73 7.57
N GLN A 63 14.62 1.29 8.81
CA GLN A 63 14.49 -0.14 9.14
C GLN A 63 13.05 -0.64 9.33
N THR A 64 12.03 0.22 9.33
CA THR A 64 10.64 -0.23 9.55
C THR A 64 10.06 -0.78 8.24
N PRO A 65 9.85 -2.10 8.08
CA PRO A 65 9.34 -2.67 6.84
C PRO A 65 7.88 -2.27 6.65
N TRP A 66 7.53 -1.85 5.44
CA TRP A 66 6.17 -1.54 5.02
C TRP A 66 5.98 -1.90 3.54
N GLY A 67 4.75 -1.74 3.04
CA GLY A 67 4.42 -2.05 1.65
C GLY A 67 3.63 -3.34 1.49
N VAL A 68 3.53 -3.80 0.23
CA VAL A 68 2.77 -5.00 -0.15
C VAL A 68 3.65 -6.15 -0.65
N THR A 69 4.96 -5.91 -0.79
CA THR A 69 5.90 -6.81 -1.47
C THR A 69 5.89 -8.23 -0.91
N ASP A 70 6.04 -8.38 0.41
CA ASP A 70 6.12 -9.71 1.04
C ASP A 70 4.81 -10.48 0.90
N GLU A 71 3.68 -9.78 0.95
CA GLU A 71 2.36 -10.38 0.79
C GLU A 71 2.10 -10.78 -0.67
N LEU A 72 2.49 -9.93 -1.64
CA LEU A 72 2.41 -10.27 -3.06
C LEU A 72 3.34 -11.42 -3.45
N ARG A 73 4.52 -11.52 -2.84
CA ARG A 73 5.41 -12.69 -3.04
C ARG A 73 4.79 -13.98 -2.53
N ARG A 74 4.03 -13.93 -1.43
CA ARG A 74 3.29 -15.08 -0.91
C ARG A 74 2.14 -15.49 -1.83
N LEU A 75 1.38 -14.52 -2.33
CA LEU A 75 0.19 -14.79 -3.16
C LEU A 75 0.54 -15.08 -4.62
N VAL A 76 1.60 -14.47 -5.13
CA VAL A 76 2.06 -14.55 -6.52
C VAL A 76 3.58 -14.80 -6.52
N PRO A 77 4.02 -16.06 -6.32
CA PRO A 77 5.43 -16.43 -6.24
C PRO A 77 6.21 -16.01 -7.49
N GLY A 78 7.43 -15.51 -7.28
CA GLY A 78 8.29 -14.97 -8.35
C GLY A 78 8.17 -13.46 -8.56
N SER A 79 7.26 -12.80 -7.84
CA SER A 79 7.19 -11.33 -7.83
C SER A 79 8.47 -10.70 -7.25
N THR A 80 8.97 -9.66 -7.89
CA THR A 80 10.19 -8.93 -7.50
C THR A 80 9.85 -7.49 -7.15
N ASP A 81 10.77 -6.78 -6.49
CA ASP A 81 10.53 -5.39 -6.09
C ASP A 81 11.78 -4.52 -6.22
N GLY A 82 11.55 -3.21 -6.10
CA GLY A 82 12.60 -2.21 -5.93
C GLY A 82 12.07 -1.00 -5.17
N SER A 83 12.97 -0.27 -4.52
CA SER A 83 12.68 0.98 -3.82
C SER A 83 13.25 2.15 -4.60
N PHE A 84 12.44 3.20 -4.79
CA PHE A 84 12.78 4.35 -5.62
C PHE A 84 12.45 5.65 -4.91
N THR A 85 13.30 6.65 -5.11
CA THR A 85 13.13 8.01 -4.61
C THR A 85 13.74 9.01 -5.58
N GLY A 86 13.24 10.25 -5.56
CA GLY A 86 13.76 11.35 -6.39
C GLY A 86 13.13 11.45 -7.78
N THR A 87 13.64 12.40 -8.56
CA THR A 87 13.06 12.83 -9.85
C THR A 87 13.04 11.73 -10.91
N ASP A 88 14.05 10.85 -10.91
CA ASP A 88 14.19 9.79 -11.92
C ASP A 88 13.51 8.47 -11.54
N ALA A 89 12.81 8.45 -10.39
CA ALA A 89 12.24 7.24 -9.80
C ALA A 89 11.32 6.48 -10.76
N GLY A 90 10.50 7.17 -11.55
CA GLY A 90 9.60 6.54 -12.52
C GLY A 90 10.34 5.81 -13.65
N ALA A 91 11.38 6.44 -14.20
CA ALA A 91 12.18 5.85 -15.28
C ALA A 91 12.99 4.65 -14.78
N LEU A 92 13.59 4.76 -13.59
CA LEU A 92 14.32 3.66 -12.95
C LEU A 92 13.40 2.47 -12.62
N ALA A 93 12.20 2.74 -12.11
CA ALA A 93 11.20 1.70 -11.83
C ALA A 93 10.75 0.98 -13.11
N LEU A 94 10.52 1.73 -14.20
CA LEU A 94 10.15 1.15 -15.49
C LEU A 94 11.26 0.24 -16.05
N ALA A 95 12.52 0.70 -15.98
CA ALA A 95 13.65 -0.09 -16.44
C ALA A 95 13.83 -1.37 -15.61
N ALA A 96 13.69 -1.29 -14.29
CA ALA A 96 13.84 -2.43 -13.40
C ALA A 96 12.69 -3.46 -13.54
N ALA A 97 11.48 -3.01 -13.89
CA ALA A 97 10.33 -3.87 -14.10
C ALA A 97 10.44 -4.76 -15.35
N GLY A 98 11.14 -4.29 -16.39
CA GLY A 98 11.20 -4.96 -17.69
C GLY A 98 9.79 -5.12 -18.29
N ASP A 99 9.43 -6.37 -18.58
CA ASP A 99 8.12 -6.72 -19.17
C ASP A 99 7.06 -7.08 -18.12
N ARG A 100 7.40 -7.09 -16.83
CA ARG A 100 6.44 -7.43 -15.77
C ARG A 100 5.43 -6.31 -15.57
N ARG A 101 4.18 -6.70 -15.30
CA ARG A 101 3.14 -5.78 -14.83
C ARG A 101 3.60 -5.10 -13.54
N ILE A 102 3.37 -3.79 -13.45
CA ILE A 102 3.84 -2.97 -12.35
C ILE A 102 2.74 -2.81 -11.29
N VAL A 103 3.11 -3.03 -10.03
CA VAL A 103 2.37 -2.58 -8.86
C VAL A 103 3.15 -1.41 -8.24
N ALA A 104 2.70 -0.19 -8.49
CA ALA A 104 3.29 1.03 -7.96
C ALA A 104 2.76 1.30 -6.55
N VAL A 105 3.62 1.24 -5.55
CA VAL A 105 3.27 1.48 -4.14
C VAL A 105 3.76 2.87 -3.77
N VAL A 106 2.84 3.75 -3.41
CA VAL A 106 3.13 5.12 -3.01
C VAL A 106 2.67 5.35 -1.58
N ARG A 107 3.26 6.36 -0.95
CA ARG A 107 2.81 6.86 0.34
C ARG A 107 2.75 8.37 0.29
N ASP A 108 1.55 8.91 0.43
CA ASP A 108 1.28 10.33 0.42
C ASP A 108 1.68 11.01 -0.90
N GLU A 109 1.29 10.46 -2.07
CA GLU A 109 1.66 11.02 -3.40
C GLU A 109 1.41 12.53 -3.49
N HIS A 110 0.31 12.99 -2.90
CA HIS A 110 -0.10 14.39 -2.87
C HIS A 110 0.94 15.35 -2.25
N ARG A 111 1.90 14.85 -1.47
CA ARG A 111 2.96 15.64 -0.82
C ARG A 111 4.25 15.69 -1.62
N HIS A 112 4.36 14.90 -2.69
CA HIS A 112 5.62 14.63 -3.37
C HIS A 112 5.46 14.73 -4.88
N ASP A 113 5.78 15.89 -5.45
CA ASP A 113 5.70 16.14 -6.90
C ASP A 113 6.52 15.13 -7.73
N TRP A 114 7.61 14.63 -7.17
CA TRP A 114 8.42 13.59 -7.79
C TRP A 114 7.67 12.24 -7.88
N MET A 115 6.82 11.91 -6.89
CA MET A 115 5.97 10.69 -6.96
C MET A 115 4.88 10.86 -8.01
N ARG A 116 4.28 12.05 -8.11
CA ARG A 116 3.32 12.38 -9.19
C ARG A 116 3.97 12.14 -10.55
N SER A 117 5.14 12.73 -10.77
CA SER A 117 5.91 12.59 -12.01
C SER A 117 6.33 11.14 -12.30
N ALA A 118 6.72 10.39 -11.25
CA ALA A 118 7.08 8.99 -11.36
C ALA A 118 5.89 8.14 -11.81
N LEU A 119 4.73 8.32 -11.18
CA LEU A 119 3.51 7.65 -11.61
C LEU A 119 3.09 8.10 -13.02
N ASP A 120 3.29 9.36 -13.42
CA ASP A 120 2.92 9.84 -14.76
C ASP A 120 3.72 9.08 -15.82
N THR A 121 5.02 8.92 -15.56
CA THR A 121 5.94 8.14 -16.38
C THR A 121 5.49 6.67 -16.48
N LEU A 122 5.19 6.03 -15.34
CA LEU A 122 4.77 4.63 -15.33
C LEU A 122 3.45 4.43 -16.08
N LEU A 123 2.43 5.26 -15.82
CA LEU A 123 1.11 5.10 -16.42
C LEU A 123 1.09 5.39 -17.92
N ALA A 124 1.95 6.29 -18.39
CA ALA A 124 2.10 6.54 -19.83
C ALA A 124 2.70 5.32 -20.57
N ALA A 125 3.65 4.62 -19.94
CA ALA A 125 4.33 3.47 -20.55
C ALA A 125 3.65 2.11 -20.30
N ARG A 126 2.92 1.99 -19.18
CA ARG A 126 2.27 0.78 -18.68
C ARG A 126 0.87 1.11 -18.14
N PRO A 127 -0.13 1.32 -19.02
CA PRO A 127 -1.49 1.67 -18.61
C PRO A 127 -2.18 0.62 -17.72
N ASP A 128 -1.67 -0.61 -17.70
CA ASP A 128 -2.13 -1.73 -16.87
C ASP A 128 -1.61 -1.70 -15.42
N THR A 129 -0.77 -0.72 -15.07
CA THR A 129 -0.19 -0.52 -13.73
C THR A 129 -1.28 -0.38 -12.67
N VAL A 130 -1.11 -1.13 -11.57
CA VAL A 130 -1.92 -0.98 -10.36
C VAL A 130 -1.22 -0.02 -9.41
N VAL A 131 -1.93 0.96 -8.87
CA VAL A 131 -1.41 1.92 -7.88
C VAL A 131 -1.96 1.57 -6.51
N VAL A 132 -1.08 1.39 -5.52
CA VAL A 132 -1.41 1.17 -4.12
C VAL A 132 -0.97 2.39 -3.32
N GLU A 133 -1.91 3.16 -2.79
CA GLU A 133 -1.66 4.32 -1.93
C GLU A 133 -1.79 3.92 -0.45
N MET A 134 -0.65 3.90 0.25
CA MET A 134 -0.53 3.45 1.64
C MET A 134 -0.41 4.58 2.68
N GLY A 135 -0.60 5.83 2.25
CA GLY A 135 -0.73 7.02 3.10
C GLY A 135 -2.14 7.61 3.05
N LEU A 136 -2.22 8.93 2.90
CA LEU A 136 -3.46 9.68 2.77
C LEU A 136 -3.77 9.94 1.28
N PRO A 137 -4.86 9.35 0.73
CA PRO A 137 -5.19 9.44 -0.69
C PRO A 137 -5.89 10.76 -1.04
N GLN A 138 -5.18 11.89 -0.99
CA GLN A 138 -5.73 13.20 -1.41
C GLN A 138 -5.63 13.43 -2.92
N ALA A 139 -4.69 12.76 -3.59
CA ALA A 139 -4.54 12.85 -5.04
C ALA A 139 -5.68 12.12 -5.76
N ALA A 140 -5.97 12.55 -7.00
CA ALA A 140 -6.95 11.87 -7.83
C ALA A 140 -6.53 10.40 -8.08
N PRO A 141 -7.43 9.41 -7.90
CA PRO A 141 -7.14 8.02 -8.21
C PRO A 141 -6.73 7.83 -9.67
N ARG A 142 -5.72 6.97 -9.91
CA ARG A 142 -5.05 6.81 -11.20
C ARG A 142 -4.50 5.39 -11.37
N GLY A 143 -4.36 4.94 -12.62
CA GLY A 143 -3.94 3.59 -12.99
C GLY A 143 -5.10 2.69 -13.43
N ALA A 144 -4.77 1.42 -13.75
CA ALA A 144 -5.79 0.42 -14.08
C ALA A 144 -6.70 0.15 -12.87
N ALA A 145 -6.09 0.04 -11.70
CA ALA A 145 -6.73 0.06 -10.40
C ALA A 145 -5.94 0.95 -9.45
N HIS A 146 -6.66 1.71 -8.63
CA HIS A 146 -6.12 2.51 -7.54
C HIS A 146 -6.69 2.00 -6.22
N ILE A 147 -5.82 1.47 -5.35
CA ILE A 147 -6.16 0.87 -4.07
C ILE A 147 -5.63 1.78 -2.96
N ALA A 148 -6.53 2.47 -2.28
CA ALA A 148 -6.18 3.28 -1.11
C ALA A 148 -6.42 2.48 0.19
N THR A 149 -5.41 2.40 1.05
CA THR A 149 -5.46 1.62 2.29
C THR A 149 -5.69 2.45 3.55
N TYR A 150 -5.55 3.78 3.46
CA TYR A 150 -5.64 4.72 4.58
C TYR A 150 -4.65 4.42 5.73
N GLY A 151 -3.55 3.73 5.42
CA GLY A 151 -2.51 3.40 6.38
C GLY A 151 -1.49 2.38 5.86
N ALA A 152 -0.31 2.37 6.49
CA ALA A 152 0.82 1.53 6.08
C ALA A 152 1.13 0.38 7.05
N ALA A 153 0.18 0.02 7.93
CA ALA A 153 0.37 -1.11 8.85
C ALA A 153 0.46 -2.44 8.07
N ARG A 154 1.06 -3.47 8.68
CA ARG A 154 1.19 -4.79 8.06
C ARG A 154 -0.15 -5.34 7.52
N VAL A 155 -1.23 -5.19 8.29
CA VAL A 155 -2.58 -5.61 7.89
C VAL A 155 -3.13 -4.84 6.68
N CYS A 156 -2.71 -3.58 6.49
CA CYS A 156 -3.03 -2.80 5.29
C CYS A 156 -2.31 -3.38 4.06
N GLY A 157 -1.04 -3.78 4.23
CA GLY A 157 -0.27 -4.47 3.20
C GLY A 157 -0.92 -5.78 2.76
N VAL A 158 -1.38 -6.60 3.72
CA VAL A 158 -2.12 -7.85 3.47
C VAL A 158 -3.39 -7.56 2.66
N ALA A 159 -4.22 -6.64 3.15
CA ALA A 159 -5.50 -6.32 2.51
C ALA A 159 -5.29 -5.76 1.09
N ALA A 160 -4.29 -4.91 0.89
CA ALA A 160 -3.96 -4.37 -0.43
C ALA A 160 -3.47 -5.45 -1.39
N ALA A 161 -2.58 -6.35 -0.96
CA ALA A 161 -2.11 -7.46 -1.79
C ALA A 161 -3.27 -8.38 -2.22
N GLU A 162 -4.19 -8.68 -1.31
CA GLU A 162 -5.42 -9.43 -1.65
C GLU A 162 -6.26 -8.71 -2.70
N ALA A 163 -6.38 -7.38 -2.62
CA ALA A 163 -7.12 -6.59 -3.60
C ALA A 163 -6.42 -6.52 -4.96
N VAL A 164 -5.08 -6.43 -4.99
CA VAL A 164 -4.28 -6.49 -6.23
C VAL A 164 -4.53 -7.81 -6.96
N VAL A 165 -4.46 -8.94 -6.26
CA VAL A 165 -4.64 -10.27 -6.87
C VAL A 165 -6.06 -10.47 -7.41
N LYS A 166 -7.07 -9.92 -6.73
CA LYS A 166 -8.47 -10.00 -7.19
C LYS A 166 -8.77 -9.11 -8.40
N GLY A 167 -7.99 -8.06 -8.63
CA GLY A 167 -8.23 -7.05 -9.67
C GLY A 167 -9.24 -6.01 -9.25
#